data_AF-A0A257SDJ9-F1
#
_entry.id   AF-A0A257SDJ9-F1
#
_cell.length_a   1.000
_cell.length_b   1.000
_cell.length_c   1.000
_cell.angle_alpha   90.00
_cell.angle_beta   90.00
_cell.angle_gamma   90.00
#
_symmetry.space_group_name_H-M   'P 1'
#
loop_
_entity.id
_entity.type
_entity.pdbx_description
1 polymer ?
#
loop_
_entity_poly.entity_id
_entity_poly.type
_entity_poly.pdbx_seq_one_letter_code
_entity_poly.pdbx_strand_id
1 'polypeptide(L)' 'MLQHDWSGVFSAITTPFRDDRSVDHAFLARHVTWLVDRGVQGIVPLGSLGEGAALSASEKIEVLATCREATRGRVPLVA' A
#
# COMPACT_ATOMS: atom_id res chain seq x y z
N MET A 1 0.20 0.57 23.43
CA MET A 1 -0.26 0.16 22.08
C MET A 1 -1.18 1.24 21.57
N LEU A 2 -0.96 1.74 20.36
CA LEU A 2 -1.95 2.62 19.71
C LEU A 2 -3.24 1.80 19.53
N GLN A 3 -4.36 2.29 20.04
CA GLN A 3 -5.65 1.68 19.78
C GLN A 3 -6.09 2.13 18.39
N HIS A 4 -6.09 1.21 17.43
CA HIS A 4 -6.69 1.42 16.13
C HIS A 4 -8.11 0.86 16.14
N ASP A 5 -9.05 1.63 15.63
CA ASP A 5 -10.40 1.16 15.32
C ASP A 5 -10.34 0.33 14.03
N TRP A 6 -10.47 -0.99 14.16
CA TRP A 6 -10.39 -1.95 13.05
C TRP A 6 -11.76 -2.17 12.40
N SER A 7 -12.41 -1.08 12.00
CA SER A 7 -13.72 -1.09 11.35
C SER A 7 -13.72 -0.21 10.09
N GLY A 8 -14.67 -0.45 9.18
CA GLY A 8 -14.74 0.25 7.89
C GLY A 8 -14.01 -0.45 6.75
N VAL A 9 -13.56 0.31 5.76
CA VAL A 9 -12.97 -0.17 4.51
C VAL A 9 -11.44 -0.15 4.60
N PHE A 10 -10.84 -1.33 4.59
CA PHE A 10 -9.39 -1.52 4.46
C PHE A 10 -9.10 -2.01 3.05
N SER A 11 -8.53 -1.14 2.22
CA SER A 11 -8.34 -1.45 0.81
C SER A 11 -7.09 -2.32 0.62
N ALA A 12 -7.31 -3.57 0.22
CA ALA A 12 -6.25 -4.39 -0.35
C ALA A 12 -5.91 -3.86 -1.75
N ILE A 13 -4.63 -3.62 -2.01
CA ILE A 13 -4.16 -3.01 -3.26
C ILE A 13 -3.20 -3.94 -4.00
N THR A 14 -3.22 -3.85 -5.33
CA THR A 14 -2.24 -4.48 -6.21
C THR A 14 -0.90 -3.73 -6.17
N THR A 15 0.19 -4.41 -6.48
CA THR A 15 1.47 -3.79 -6.79
C THR A 15 1.50 -3.42 -8.29
N PRO A 16 1.50 -2.14 -8.65
CA PRO A 16 1.59 -1.73 -10.05
C PRO A 16 3.02 -1.96 -10.57
N PHE A 17 3.13 -2.48 -11.79
CA PHE A 17 4.41 -2.72 -12.46
C PHE A 17 4.48 -1.92 -13.77
N ARG A 18 5.69 -1.52 -14.15
CA ARG A 18 6.00 -0.99 -15.47
C ARG A 18 6.19 -2.14 -16.47
N ASP A 19 6.32 -1.79 -17.76
CA ASP A 19 6.56 -2.75 -18.83
C ASP A 19 7.85 -3.57 -18.65
N ASP A 20 8.87 -2.98 -17.99
CA ASP A 20 10.13 -3.65 -17.63
C ASP A 20 10.02 -4.52 -16.37
N ARG A 21 8.81 -4.65 -15.80
CA ARG A 21 8.48 -5.38 -14.57
C ARG A 21 9.06 -4.77 -13.28
N SER A 22 9.64 -3.57 -13.34
CA SER A 22 9.94 -2.81 -12.12
C SER A 22 8.65 -2.30 -11.47
N VAL A 23 8.64 -2.14 -10.15
CA VAL A 23 7.49 -1.57 -9.44
C VAL A 23 7.29 -0.10 -9.84
N ASP A 24 6.06 0.25 -10.21
CA ASP A 24 5.70 1.64 -10.49
C ASP A 24 5.33 2.41 -9.22
N HIS A 25 6.36 2.81 -8.48
CA HIS A 25 6.22 3.58 -7.25
C HIS A 25 5.46 4.91 -7.42
N ALA A 26 5.56 5.55 -8.59
CA ALA A 26 4.87 6.81 -8.85
C ALA A 26 3.35 6.60 -8.98
N PHE A 27 2.94 5.55 -9.70
CA PHE A 27 1.53 5.17 -9.74
C PHE A 27 1.02 4.71 -8.38
N LEU A 28 1.79 3.85 -7.69
CA LEU A 28 1.44 3.34 -6.37
C LEU A 28 1.16 4.48 -5.38
N ALA A 29 2.06 5.47 -5.31
CA ALA A 29 1.88 6.63 -4.43
C ALA A 29 0.59 7.41 -4.76
N ARG A 30 0.34 7.70 -6.03
CA ARG A 30 -0.89 8.39 -6.48
C ARG A 30 -2.15 7.60 -6.14
N HIS A 31 -2.13 6.28 -6.33
CA HIS A 31 -3.27 5.42 -6.04
C HIS A 31 -3.57 5.35 -4.54
N VAL A 32 -2.53 5.17 -3.71
CA VAL A 32 -2.66 5.18 -2.24
C VAL A 32 -3.20 6.53 -1.76
N THR A 33 -2.62 7.65 -2.21
CA THR A 33 -3.12 8.98 -1.83
C THR A 33 -4.57 9.16 -2.23
N TRP A 34 -4.96 8.74 -3.43
CA TRP A 34 -6.36 8.81 -3.89
C TRP A 34 -7.32 7.99 -3.00
N LEU A 35 -6.94 6.77 -2.61
CA LEU A 35 -7.76 5.94 -1.72
C LEU A 35 -7.93 6.60 -0.34
N VAL A 36 -6.84 7.11 0.23
CA VAL A 36 -6.87 7.82 1.52
C VAL A 36 -7.74 9.07 1.43
N ASP A 37 -7.64 9.83 0.34
CA ASP A 37 -8.47 11.03 0.12
C ASP A 37 -9.96 10.68 -0.07
N ARG A 38 -10.28 9.44 -0.46
CA ARG A 38 -11.65 8.90 -0.55
C ARG A 38 -12.16 8.27 0.74
N GLY A 39 -11.36 8.31 1.80
CA GLY A 39 -11.82 7.95 3.14
C GLY A 39 -11.82 6.46 3.43
N VAL A 40 -10.89 5.69 2.87
CA VAL A 40 -10.61 4.33 3.39
C VAL A 40 -10.03 4.44 4.81
N GLN A 41 -10.23 3.40 5.64
CA GLN A 41 -9.74 3.34 7.02
C GLN A 41 -8.36 2.69 7.13
N GLY A 42 -7.85 2.10 6.05
CA GLY A 42 -6.50 1.56 5.99
C GLY A 42 -6.13 1.06 4.60
N ILE A 43 -4.83 0.83 4.41
CA ILE A 43 -4.27 0.27 3.18
C ILE A 43 -3.59 -1.06 3.53
N VAL A 44 -3.85 -2.08 2.73
CA VAL A 44 -3.32 -3.44 2.90
C VAL A 44 -2.50 -3.80 1.66
N PRO A 45 -1.22 -3.39 1.57
CA PRO A 45 -0.33 -3.80 0.49
C PRO A 45 0.21 -5.22 0.74
N LEU A 46 0.88 -5.80 -0.25
CA LEU A 46 1.67 -7.05 -0.09
C LEU A 46 0.88 -8.30 0.35
N GLY A 47 -0.44 -8.28 0.28
CA GLY A 47 -1.25 -9.50 0.36
C GLY A 47 -1.08 -10.38 -0.90
N SER A 48 -1.89 -11.45 -1.02
CA SER A 48 -1.95 -12.21 -2.28
C SER A 48 -2.37 -11.34 -3.46
N LEU A 49 -3.28 -10.39 -3.24
CA LEU A 49 -3.68 -9.40 -4.25
C LEU A 49 -2.56 -8.39 -4.54
N GLY A 50 -1.70 -8.10 -3.57
CA GLY A 50 -0.57 -7.17 -3.71
C GLY A 50 0.72 -7.84 -4.17
N GLU A 51 0.63 -9.04 -4.76
CA GLU A 51 1.76 -9.78 -5.32
C GLU A 51 2.87 -10.07 -4.30
N GLY A 52 2.54 -10.10 -3.00
CA GLY A 52 3.52 -10.20 -1.92
C GLY A 52 4.38 -11.47 -1.96
N ALA A 53 3.91 -12.55 -2.57
CA ALA A 53 4.68 -13.78 -2.75
C ALA A 53 5.68 -13.70 -3.92
N ALA A 54 5.45 -12.83 -4.90
CA ALA A 54 6.26 -12.71 -6.11
C ALA A 54 7.42 -11.70 -5.97
N LEU A 55 7.26 -10.71 -5.09
CA LEU A 55 8.28 -9.70 -4.82
C LEU A 55 9.44 -10.25 -3.97
N SER A 56 10.64 -9.76 -4.23
CA SER A 56 11.80 -9.92 -3.35
C SER A 56 11.62 -9.16 -2.03
N ALA A 57 12.46 -9.45 -1.04
CA ALA A 57 12.41 -8.74 0.24
C ALA A 57 12.70 -7.23 0.09
N SER A 58 13.63 -6.84 -0.79
CA SER A 58 13.95 -5.43 -1.05
C SER A 58 12.78 -4.69 -1.69
N GLU A 59 12.16 -5.29 -2.70
CA GLU A 59 11.00 -4.66 -3.36
C GLU A 59 9.82 -4.48 -2.39
N LYS A 60 9.58 -5.46 -1.49
CA LYS A 60 8.56 -5.32 -0.44
C LYS A 60 8.83 -4.12 0.46
N ILE A 61 10.09 -3.92 0.87
CA ILE A 61 10.48 -2.77 1.70
C ILE A 61 10.24 -1.45 0.95
N GLU A 62 10.56 -1.39 -0.34
CA GLU A 62 10.35 -0.20 -1.19
C GLU A 62 8.86 0.11 -1.40
N VAL A 63 8.03 -0.93 -1.62
CA VAL A 63 6.57 -0.81 -1.68
C VAL A 63 6.02 -0.26 -0.37
N LEU A 64 6.43 -0.82 0.79
CA LEU A 64 5.99 -0.33 2.09
C LEU A 64 6.43 1.11 2.36
N ALA A 65 7.65 1.48 1.97
CA ALA A 65 8.13 2.85 2.08
C ALA A 65 7.28 3.82 1.24
N THR A 66 6.94 3.43 0.03
CA THR A 66 6.10 4.21 -0.88
C THR A 66 4.69 4.41 -0.32
N CYS A 67 4.06 3.32 0.14
CA CYS A 67 2.75 3.39 0.77
C CYS A 67 2.79 4.29 2.02
N ARG A 68 3.83 4.18 2.85
CA ARG A 68 3.93 4.95 4.11
C ARG A 68 4.04 6.45 3.84
N GLU A 69 4.86 6.83 2.86
CA GLU A 69 4.97 8.23 2.46
C GLU A 69 3.64 8.74 1.87
N ALA A 70 2.98 7.94 1.03
CA ALA A 70 1.73 8.32 0.39
C ALA A 70 0.54 8.45 1.36
N THR A 71 0.49 7.65 2.44
CA THR A 71 -0.55 7.79 3.47
C THR A 71 -0.32 9.01 4.37
N ARG A 72 0.93 9.44 4.54
CA ARG A 72 1.33 10.51 5.49
C ARG A 72 0.83 10.25 6.92
N GLY A 73 0.74 8.98 7.30
CA GLY A 73 0.24 8.56 8.62
C GLY A 73 -1.25 8.81 8.88
N ARG A 74 -2.03 9.23 7.86
CA ARG A 74 -3.48 9.50 8.01
C ARG A 74 -4.31 8.25 8.30
N VAL A 75 -3.85 7.11 7.80
CA VAL A 75 -4.47 5.80 8.01
C VAL A 75 -3.38 4.74 8.24
N PRO A 76 -3.67 3.65 8.98
CA PRO A 76 -2.73 2.55 9.16
C PRO A 76 -2.40 1.84 7.84
N LEU A 77 -1.15 1.36 7.75
CA LEU A 77 -0.74 0.31 6.82
C LEU A 77 -0.80 -1.03 7.55
N VAL A 78 -1.38 -2.04 6.91
CA VAL A 78 -1.44 -3.41 7.44
C VAL A 78 -0.64 -4.31 6.51
N ALA A 79 0.54 -4.76 6.96
CA ALA A 79 1.47 -5.57 6.17
C ALA A 79 2.39 -6.40 7.07
#